data_AF-A0A9W8QU49-F1
#
_entry.id   AF-A0A9W8QU49-F1
#
_cell.length_a   1.000
_cell.length_b   1.000
_cell.length_c   1.000
_cell.angle_alpha   90.00
_cell.angle_beta   90.00
_cell.angle_gamma   90.00
#
_symmetry.space_group_name_H-M   'P 1'
#
loop_
_entity.id
_entity.type
_entity.pdbx_description
1 polymer ?
#
loop_
_entity_poly.entity_id
_entity_poly.type
_entity_poly.pdbx_seq_one_letter_code
_entity_poly.pdbx_strand_id
1 'polypeptide(L)'
;MRDSQDEESHDKLLPLDQEGTEFEVESLVAKGRIGRRVWYKVRWKGYPESDNSWVKKKDIGTGATANYEAKHPCGRDEFKFETLVSKKEIEGVTLYEAKWQGQPSSENMWVDKWDVGAKAVLAFEASLST
;
A
#
# COMPACT_ATOMS: atom_id res chain seq x y z
N MET A 1 9.69 39.82 -32.37
CA MET A 1 10.15 38.43 -32.49
C MET A 1 9.93 37.80 -31.13
N ARG A 2 9.05 36.78 -31.08
CA ARG A 2 8.60 36.12 -29.86
C ARG A 2 9.29 34.77 -29.89
N ASP A 3 10.40 34.65 -29.18
CA ASP A 3 11.21 33.44 -29.11
C ASP A 3 11.27 33.06 -27.61
N SER A 4 10.33 32.21 -27.20
CA SER A 4 10.58 30.78 -26.96
C SER A 4 11.29 30.58 -25.61
N GLN A 5 10.52 30.68 -24.53
CA GLN A 5 10.89 30.13 -23.23
C GLN A 5 10.50 28.65 -23.26
N ASP A 6 11.49 27.80 -23.53
CA ASP A 6 11.43 26.40 -23.16
C ASP A 6 11.43 26.32 -21.62
N GLU A 7 10.24 26.36 -21.02
CA GLU A 7 10.04 25.86 -19.66
C GLU A 7 10.18 24.33 -19.70
N GLU A 8 11.42 23.90 -19.54
CA GLU A 8 11.76 22.55 -19.16
C GLU A 8 11.09 22.27 -17.81
N SER A 9 9.91 21.63 -17.87
CA SER A 9 9.21 21.02 -16.75
C SER A 9 10.14 20.02 -16.07
N HIS A 10 10.99 20.54 -15.19
CA HIS A 10 11.60 19.74 -14.15
C HIS A 10 10.47 19.33 -13.21
N ASP A 11 9.78 18.26 -13.59
CA ASP A 11 9.22 17.30 -12.65
C ASP A 11 10.36 16.92 -11.70
N LYS A 12 10.50 17.74 -10.65
CA LYS A 12 11.45 17.56 -9.58
C LYS A 12 10.95 16.33 -8.83
N LEU A 13 11.35 15.15 -9.34
CA LEU A 13 11.13 13.87 -8.71
C LEU A 13 11.69 13.97 -7.29
N LEU A 14 10.78 14.08 -6.33
CA LEU A 14 11.12 14.12 -4.93
C LEU A 14 11.70 12.76 -4.56
N PRO A 15 12.83 12.70 -3.84
CA PRO A 15 13.42 11.44 -3.37
C PRO A 15 12.38 10.70 -2.51
N LEU A 16 11.88 9.56 -3.00
CA LEU A 16 10.81 8.77 -2.37
C LEU A 16 11.25 8.02 -1.10
N ASP A 17 12.54 8.08 -0.73
CA ASP A 17 13.11 7.26 0.36
C ASP A 17 13.33 8.02 1.68
N GLN A 18 12.74 9.21 1.86
CA GLN A 18 12.75 9.85 3.18
C GLN A 18 11.69 9.23 4.09
N GLU A 19 12.12 8.22 4.83
CA GLU A 19 11.46 7.65 6.01
C GLU A 19 11.04 8.80 6.96
N GLY A 20 9.79 9.25 6.85
CA GLY A 20 9.26 10.43 7.56
C GLY A 20 8.53 11.47 6.70
N THR A 21 8.36 11.24 5.39
CA THR A 21 7.60 12.17 4.55
C THR A 21 6.09 12.04 4.82
N GLU A 22 5.51 13.07 5.42
CA GLU A 22 4.07 13.18 5.68
C GLU A 22 3.36 13.62 4.38
N PHE A 23 2.59 12.72 3.77
CA PHE A 23 1.77 13.03 2.60
C PHE A 23 0.32 13.30 3.01
N GLU A 24 -0.33 14.28 2.37
CA GLU A 24 -1.73 14.59 2.63
C GLU A 24 -2.63 13.49 2.06
N VAL A 25 -3.39 12.84 2.95
CA VAL A 25 -4.40 11.84 2.58
C VAL A 25 -5.57 12.53 1.89
N GLU A 26 -5.82 12.23 0.62
CA GLU A 26 -7.02 12.69 -0.09
C GLU A 26 -8.25 11.92 0.41
N SER A 27 -8.16 10.60 0.36
CA SER A 27 -9.23 9.70 0.82
C SER A 27 -8.70 8.27 0.99
N LEU A 28 -9.42 7.46 1.76
CA LEU A 28 -9.18 6.02 1.78
C LEU A 28 -10.06 5.39 0.69
N VAL A 29 -9.46 4.54 -0.14
CA VAL A 29 -10.15 3.90 -1.27
C VAL A 29 -10.46 2.43 -1.00
N ALA A 30 -9.69 1.79 -0.12
CA ALA A 30 -9.88 0.39 0.23
C ALA A 30 -9.49 0.12 1.68
N LYS A 31 -10.05 -0.94 2.25
CA LYS A 31 -9.66 -1.50 3.54
C LYS A 31 -9.33 -2.97 3.38
N GLY A 32 -8.22 -3.39 3.95
CA GLY A 32 -7.72 -4.75 3.87
C GLY A 32 -7.33 -5.27 5.24
N ARG A 33 -7.35 -6.59 5.40
CA ARG A 33 -6.87 -7.24 6.63
C ARG A 33 -5.87 -8.33 6.31
N ILE A 34 -4.68 -8.21 6.87
CA ILE A 34 -3.63 -9.23 6.83
C ILE A 34 -3.47 -9.76 8.27
N GLY A 35 -3.89 -11.01 8.48
CA GLY A 35 -3.91 -11.63 9.80
C GLY A 35 -4.75 -10.84 10.81
N ARG A 36 -4.09 -10.26 11.83
CA ARG A 36 -4.74 -9.42 12.85
C ARG A 36 -4.62 -7.92 12.58
N ARG A 37 -3.83 -7.50 11.58
CA ARG A 37 -3.56 -6.10 11.27
C ARG A 37 -4.52 -5.60 10.19
N VAL A 38 -5.05 -4.40 10.41
CA VAL A 38 -5.90 -3.69 9.45
C VAL A 38 -5.05 -2.68 8.69
N TRP A 39 -5.22 -2.70 7.39
CA TRP A 39 -4.57 -1.84 6.42
C TRP A 39 -5.63 -1.06 5.66
N TYR A 40 -5.32 0.17 5.27
CA TYR A 40 -6.18 0.93 4.37
C TYR A 40 -5.34 1.42 3.21
N LYS A 41 -5.91 1.38 2.02
CA LYS A 41 -5.31 1.95 0.83
C LYS A 41 -5.63 3.43 0.80
N VAL A 42 -4.58 4.21 0.90
CA VAL A 42 -4.61 5.66 0.91
C VAL A 42 -4.47 6.15 -0.52
N ARG A 43 -5.39 7.03 -0.93
CA ARG A 43 -5.22 7.89 -2.10
C ARG A 43 -4.56 9.17 -1.66
N TRP A 44 -3.40 9.45 -2.24
CA TRP A 44 -2.61 10.63 -1.91
C TRP A 44 -3.08 11.82 -2.74
N LYS A 45 -3.22 12.97 -2.09
CA LYS A 45 -3.74 14.17 -2.76
C LYS A 45 -2.72 14.70 -3.76
N GLY A 46 -3.16 14.88 -5.00
CA GLY A 46 -2.29 15.34 -6.09
C GLY A 46 -1.49 14.24 -6.78
N TYR A 47 -1.68 12.98 -6.41
CA TYR A 47 -1.06 11.83 -7.06
C TYR A 47 -2.10 10.96 -7.80
N PRO A 48 -1.69 10.28 -8.88
CA PRO A 48 -2.56 9.35 -9.58
C PRO A 48 -2.89 8.13 -8.72
N GLU A 49 -3.98 7.45 -9.08
CA GLU A 49 -4.42 6.23 -8.37
C GLU A 49 -3.41 5.08 -8.43
N SER A 50 -2.46 5.14 -9.36
CA SER A 50 -1.33 4.20 -9.45
C SER A 50 -0.35 4.32 -8.29
N ASP A 51 -0.26 5.48 -7.64
CA ASP A 51 0.62 5.71 -6.48
C ASP A 51 -0.07 5.42 -5.15
N ASN A 52 -1.33 4.97 -5.20
CA ASN A 52 -2.07 4.61 -4.00
C ASN A 52 -1.29 3.55 -3.21
N SER A 53 -1.13 3.80 -1.92
CA SER A 53 -0.34 2.93 -1.06
C SER A 53 -1.16 2.41 0.10
N TRP A 54 -0.93 1.15 0.45
CA TRP A 54 -1.50 0.55 1.64
C TRP A 54 -0.74 1.06 2.87
N VAL A 55 -1.46 1.54 3.89
CA VAL A 55 -0.90 2.07 5.13
C VAL A 55 -1.61 1.43 6.32
N LYS A 56 -0.87 1.18 7.41
CA LYS A 56 -1.42 0.53 8.61
C LYS A 56 -2.45 1.45 9.26
N LYS A 57 -3.52 0.88 9.81
CA LYS A 57 -4.52 1.66 10.58
C LYS A 57 -3.89 2.57 11.64
N LYS A 58 -2.82 2.11 12.30
CA LYS A 58 -2.12 2.87 13.35
C LYS A 58 -1.36 4.11 12.83
N ASP A 59 -0.96 4.07 11.56
CA ASP A 59 -0.19 5.13 10.91
C ASP A 59 -1.13 6.08 10.15
N ILE A 60 -2.44 5.78 10.11
CA ILE A 60 -3.47 6.61 9.52
C ILE A 60 -4.22 7.34 10.63
N GLY A 61 -4.42 8.64 10.45
CA GLY A 61 -5.21 9.45 11.38
C GLY A 61 -6.64 8.91 11.54
N THR A 62 -7.14 8.93 12.78
CA THR A 62 -8.49 8.46 13.13
C THR A 62 -9.58 9.15 12.31
N GLY A 63 -9.41 10.43 11.98
CA GLY A 63 -10.33 11.19 11.12
C GLY A 63 -10.54 10.58 9.73
N ALA A 64 -9.45 10.15 9.07
CA ALA A 64 -9.54 9.53 7.74
C ALA A 64 -10.23 8.17 7.81
N THR A 65 -9.87 7.35 8.81
CA THR A 65 -10.52 6.04 9.02
C THR A 65 -12.00 6.17 9.34
N ALA A 66 -12.40 7.15 10.16
CA ALA A 66 -13.80 7.40 10.50
C ALA A 66 -14.61 7.84 9.28
N ASN A 67 -14.05 8.72 8.43
CA ASN A 67 -14.73 9.14 7.19
C ASN A 67 -14.98 7.95 6.26
N TYR A 68 -14.00 7.06 6.12
CA TYR A 68 -14.13 5.86 5.30
C TYR A 68 -15.14 4.87 5.86
N GLU A 69 -15.09 4.58 7.16
CA GLU A 69 -16.02 3.67 7.83
C GLU A 69 -17.46 4.22 7.82
N ALA A 70 -17.64 5.55 7.87
CA ALA A 70 -18.94 6.20 7.72
C ALA A 70 -19.51 6.06 6.29
N LYS A 71 -18.66 6.13 5.26
CA LYS A 71 -19.05 5.96 3.84
C LYS A 71 -19.25 4.50 3.45
N HIS A 72 -18.55 3.58 4.10
CA HIS A 72 -18.60 2.14 3.85
C HIS A 72 -19.06 1.42 5.12
N PRO A 73 -20.35 1.51 5.48
CA PRO A 73 -20.87 0.85 6.67
C PRO A 73 -20.63 -0.67 6.58
N CYS A 74 -19.76 -1.13 7.47
CA CYS A 74 -19.53 -2.50 7.92
C CYS A 74 -19.75 -3.61 6.87
N GLY A 75 -18.67 -3.98 6.15
CA GLY A 75 -18.49 -5.36 5.67
C GLY A 75 -18.73 -5.64 4.19
N ARG A 76 -18.98 -4.61 3.35
CA ARG A 76 -19.19 -4.84 1.91
C ARG A 76 -17.88 -4.82 1.09
N ASP A 77 -16.89 -4.02 1.50
CA ASP A 77 -15.67 -3.76 0.71
C ASP A 77 -14.37 -4.03 1.50
N GLU A 78 -14.37 -5.09 2.32
CA GLU A 78 -13.14 -5.54 3.00
C GLU A 78 -12.35 -6.48 2.08
N PHE A 79 -11.19 -6.01 1.63
CA PHE A 79 -10.24 -6.81 0.88
C PHE A 79 -9.60 -7.85 1.79
N LYS A 80 -9.75 -9.12 1.40
CA LYS A 80 -9.15 -10.24 2.10
C LYS A 80 -7.77 -10.48 1.51
N PHE A 81 -6.79 -10.60 2.39
CA PHE A 81 -5.49 -11.14 2.02
C PHE A 81 -5.67 -12.52 1.38
N GLU A 82 -5.14 -12.70 0.17
CA GLU A 82 -5.23 -13.95 -0.58
C GLU A 82 -4.03 -14.84 -0.25
N THR A 83 -2.84 -14.40 -0.66
CA THR A 83 -1.58 -15.12 -0.44
C THR A 83 -0.39 -14.19 -0.68
N LEU A 84 0.80 -14.65 -0.30
CA LEU A 84 2.04 -14.07 -0.78
C LEU A 84 2.33 -14.59 -2.18
N VAL A 85 2.82 -13.73 -3.06
CA VAL A 85 3.15 -14.08 -4.45
C VAL A 85 4.63 -13.94 -4.76
N SER A 86 5.31 -13.04 -4.07
CA SER A 86 6.74 -12.80 -4.25
C SER A 86 7.42 -12.57 -2.90
N LYS A 87 8.74 -12.74 -2.87
CA LYS A 87 9.60 -12.25 -1.78
C LYS A 87 10.82 -11.56 -2.36
N LYS A 88 11.34 -10.57 -1.64
CA LYS A 88 12.60 -9.90 -1.93
C LYS A 88 13.35 -9.65 -0.63
N GLU A 89 14.67 -9.65 -0.71
CA GLU A 89 15.55 -9.32 0.41
C GLU A 89 16.23 -7.99 0.11
N ILE A 90 16.05 -7.02 0.99
CA ILE A 90 16.64 -5.68 0.87
C ILE A 90 17.39 -5.42 2.18
N GLU A 91 18.71 -5.25 2.10
CA GLU A 91 19.56 -4.95 3.27
C GLU A 91 19.38 -5.92 4.46
N GLY A 92 19.13 -7.21 4.18
CA GLY A 92 18.88 -8.22 5.21
C GLY A 92 17.44 -8.23 5.76
N VAL A 93 16.57 -7.38 5.23
CA VAL A 93 15.12 -7.37 5.50
C VAL A 93 14.40 -8.16 4.41
N THR A 94 13.73 -9.24 4.81
CA THR A 94 12.86 -10.00 3.91
C THR A 94 11.48 -9.35 3.84
N LEU A 95 11.12 -8.88 2.65
CA LEU A 95 9.80 -8.36 2.32
C LEU A 95 9.06 -9.36 1.44
N TYR A 96 7.76 -9.49 1.67
CA TYR A 96 6.88 -10.37 0.94
C TYR A 96 5.80 -9.55 0.24
N GLU A 97 5.51 -9.89 -1.00
CA GLU A 97 4.46 -9.26 -1.78
C GLU A 97 3.12 -9.93 -1.46
N ALA A 98 2.30 -9.23 -0.69
CA ALA A 98 0.95 -9.63 -0.32
C ALA A 98 -0.04 -9.29 -1.44
N LYS A 99 -0.70 -10.33 -1.94
CA LYS A 99 -1.79 -10.23 -2.90
C LYS A 99 -3.14 -10.18 -2.21
N TRP A 100 -4.00 -9.28 -2.69
CA TRP A 100 -5.35 -9.10 -2.20
C TRP A 100 -6.38 -9.74 -3.14
N GLN A 101 -7.41 -10.34 -2.57
CA GLN A 101 -8.48 -10.94 -3.35
C GLN A 101 -9.27 -9.86 -4.11
N GLY A 102 -9.38 -10.02 -5.44
CA GLY A 102 -10.18 -9.14 -6.30
C GLY A 102 -9.49 -7.84 -6.73
N GLN A 103 -8.19 -7.68 -6.46
CA GLN A 103 -7.37 -6.57 -6.99
C GLN A 103 -6.34 -7.12 -8.00
N PRO A 104 -5.95 -6.31 -9.01
CA PRO A 104 -4.84 -6.67 -9.90
C PRO A 104 -3.52 -6.71 -9.11
N SER A 105 -2.55 -7.48 -9.59
CA SER A 105 -1.24 -7.62 -8.91
C SER A 105 -0.45 -6.32 -8.81
N SER A 106 -0.79 -5.30 -9.61
CA SER A 106 -0.23 -3.94 -9.48
C SER A 106 -0.58 -3.26 -8.15
N GLU A 107 -1.58 -3.78 -7.44
CA GLU A 107 -2.09 -3.24 -6.17
C GLU A 107 -1.61 -4.04 -4.96
N ASN A 108 -0.69 -4.98 -5.22
CA ASN A 108 -0.05 -5.77 -4.19
C ASN A 108 0.88 -4.91 -3.34
N MET A 109 1.07 -5.36 -2.10
CA MET A 109 1.81 -4.63 -1.10
C MET A 109 3.05 -5.41 -0.66
N TRP A 110 4.18 -4.74 -0.52
CA TRP A 110 5.35 -5.32 0.13
C TRP A 110 5.23 -5.15 1.64
N VAL A 111 5.18 -6.27 2.36
CA VAL A 111 5.02 -6.36 3.81
C VAL A 111 6.14 -7.20 4.41
N ASP A 112 6.58 -6.84 5.62
CA ASP A 112 7.56 -7.64 6.34
C ASP A 112 6.93 -8.93 6.92
N LYS A 113 7.77 -9.90 7.28
CA LYS A 113 7.29 -11.19 7.86
C LYS A 113 6.44 -11.03 9.13
N TRP A 114 6.64 -9.98 9.90
CA TRP A 114 5.90 -9.71 11.14
C TRP A 114 4.50 -9.17 10.86
N ASP A 115 4.33 -8.49 9.74
CA ASP A 115 3.05 -7.97 9.27
C ASP A 115 2.15 -9.06 8.68
N VAL A 116 2.71 -9.99 7.89
CA VAL A 116 1.92 -11.07 7.26
C VAL A 116 1.50 -12.14 8.25
N GLY A 117 2.37 -12.40 9.22
CA GLY A 117 2.24 -13.47 10.20
C GLY A 117 2.84 -14.79 9.71
N ALA A 118 3.40 -15.54 10.64
CA ALA A 118 4.17 -16.75 10.36
C ALA A 118 3.42 -17.80 9.53
N LYS A 119 2.10 -17.93 9.71
CA LYS A 119 1.29 -18.91 8.96
C LYS A 119 1.31 -18.65 7.46
N ALA A 120 1.19 -17.38 7.05
CA ALA A 120 1.19 -17.00 5.63
C ALA A 120 2.59 -17.16 5.02
N VAL A 121 3.62 -16.76 5.77
CA VAL A 121 5.03 -16.92 5.36
C VAL A 121 5.38 -18.40 5.17
N LEU A 122 5.05 -19.25 6.15
CA LEU A 122 5.31 -20.69 6.07
C LEU A 122 4.59 -21.34 4.89
N ALA A 123 3.33 -20.98 4.65
CA ALA A 123 2.57 -21.50 3.51
C ALA A 123 3.23 -21.11 2.18
N PHE A 124 3.71 -19.87 2.07
CA PHE A 124 4.40 -19.39 0.87
C PHE A 124 5.76 -20.07 0.67
N GLU A 125 6.59 -20.18 1.70
CA GLU A 125 7.91 -20.82 1.58
C GLU A 125 7.81 -22.32 1.27
N ALA A 126 6.78 -23.00 1.80
CA ALA A 126 6.45 -24.37 1.43
C ALA A 126 6.07 -24.48 -0.06
N SER A 127 5.32 -23.50 -0.59
CA SER A 127 4.94 -23.47 -2.01
C SER A 127 6.12 -23.21 -2.96
N LEU A 128 7.17 -22.51 -2.51
CA LEU A 128 8.39 -22.27 -3.29
C LEU A 128 9.34 -23.48 -3.33
N SER A 129 9.18 -24.43 -2.41
CA SER A 129 10.04 -25.61 -2.29
C SER A 129 9.47 -26.84 -3.02
N THR A 130 8.32 -26.71 -3.69
CA THR A 130 7.64 -27.77 -4.44
C THR A 130 7.84 -27.56 -5.94
#